data_AF-A0A2I0VFT8-F1
#
_entry.id   AF-A0A2I0VFT8-F1
#
_cell.length_a   1.000
_cell.length_b   1.000
_cell.length_c   1.000
_cell.angle_alpha   90.00
_cell.angle_beta   90.00
_cell.angle_gamma   90.00
#
_symmetry.space_group_name_H-M   'P 1'
#
loop_
_entity.id
_entity.type
_entity.pdbx_description
1 polymer ?
#
loop_
_entity_poly.entity_id
_entity_poly.type
_entity_poly.pdbx_seq_one_letter_code
_entity_poly.pdbx_strand_id
1 'polypeptide(L)'
;MNKSWINKSRWSHEYSKGVEDFLNFVNRSKNQSGKILCPCKSCINRYFHSIKDVKEHIMTNGFFTGYVIWNQHGEDHQVEDVGAEFYPGCKRFSKLSFILHLFHLKCLNSWTARSFDMLLEILIEAFPEGTSLPKTTYEVKKLMKAFDLGYTKIHA
;
A
#
# COMPACT_ATOMS: atom_id res chain seq x y z
N MET A 1 -13.33 0.56 5.22
CA MET A 1 -13.00 0.42 6.67
C MET A 1 -12.19 1.63 7.12
N ASN A 2 -12.37 2.15 8.34
CA ASN A 2 -11.58 3.27 8.85
C ASN A 2 -10.13 2.83 9.10
N LYS A 3 -9.14 3.56 8.57
CA LYS A 3 -7.70 3.26 8.70
C LYS A 3 -6.89 4.35 9.39
N SER A 4 -7.56 5.41 9.88
CA SER A 4 -6.90 6.51 10.60
C SER A 4 -6.17 6.03 11.87
N TRP A 5 -6.59 4.88 12.42
CA TRP A 5 -5.96 4.23 13.58
C TRP A 5 -4.49 3.86 13.35
N ILE A 6 -4.07 3.61 12.10
CA ILE A 6 -2.69 3.21 11.76
C ILE A 6 -1.66 4.23 12.27
N ASN A 7 -2.04 5.51 12.33
CA ASN A 7 -1.19 6.61 12.77
C ASN A 7 -1.41 7.02 14.24
N LYS A 8 -2.26 6.31 14.99
CA LYS A 8 -2.51 6.60 16.41
C LYS A 8 -1.42 5.97 17.29
N SER A 9 -1.36 6.42 18.55
CA SER A 9 -0.46 5.83 19.56
C SER A 9 -0.74 4.34 19.72
N ARG A 10 0.30 3.49 19.77
CA ARG A 10 0.14 2.03 19.94
C ARG A 10 -0.51 1.63 21.26
N TRP A 11 -0.45 2.52 22.25
CA TRP A 11 -1.06 2.34 23.57
C TRP A 11 -2.51 2.82 23.64
N SER A 12 -3.04 3.38 22.55
CA SER A 12 -4.42 3.88 22.50
C SER A 12 -5.43 2.76 22.26
N HIS A 13 -6.64 2.97 22.78
CA HIS A 13 -7.76 2.08 22.53
C HIS A 13 -8.09 2.03 21.03
N GLU A 14 -8.04 3.18 20.34
CA GLU A 14 -8.28 3.30 18.90
C GLU A 14 -7.32 2.45 18.08
N TYR A 15 -6.04 2.42 18.46
CA TYR A 15 -5.06 1.59 17.79
C TYR A 15 -5.36 0.10 17.98
N SER A 16 -5.51 -0.34 19.23
CA SER A 16 -5.81 -1.75 19.53
C SER A 16 -7.09 -2.23 18.85
N LYS A 17 -8.17 -1.43 18.86
CA LYS A 17 -9.41 -1.73 18.14
C LYS A 17 -9.20 -1.83 16.63
N GLY A 18 -8.45 -0.89 16.05
CA GLY A 18 -8.13 -0.91 14.62
C GLY A 18 -7.32 -2.15 14.20
N VAL A 19 -6.43 -2.64 15.07
CA VAL A 19 -5.71 -3.91 14.85
C VAL A 19 -6.67 -5.09 14.81
N GLU A 20 -7.65 -5.16 15.72
CA GLU A 20 -8.66 -6.23 15.70
C GLU A 20 -9.51 -6.18 14.44
N ASP A 21 -9.95 -4.97 14.04
CA ASP A 21 -10.72 -4.76 12.81
C ASP A 21 -9.94 -5.23 11.58
N PHE A 22 -8.63 -4.93 11.53
CA PHE A 22 -7.73 -5.45 10.50
C PHE A 22 -7.65 -6.97 10.51
N LEU A 23 -7.40 -7.60 11.66
CA LEU A 23 -7.27 -9.05 11.78
C LEU A 23 -8.56 -9.78 11.36
N ASN A 24 -9.71 -9.23 11.71
CA ASN A 24 -11.01 -9.73 11.27
C ASN A 24 -11.16 -9.66 9.74
N PHE A 25 -10.77 -8.53 9.13
CA PHE A 25 -10.80 -8.37 7.68
C PHE A 25 -9.91 -9.38 6.95
N VAL A 26 -8.66 -9.56 7.40
CA VAL A 26 -7.67 -10.41 6.73
C VAL A 26 -7.79 -11.89 7.05
N ASN A 27 -8.72 -12.29 7.94
CA ASN A 27 -8.90 -13.69 8.32
C ASN A 27 -9.20 -14.60 7.11
N ARG A 28 -9.81 -14.05 6.06
CA ARG A 28 -10.08 -14.74 4.79
C ARG A 28 -8.87 -14.88 3.86
N SER A 29 -7.78 -14.13 4.09
CA SER A 29 -6.61 -14.10 3.22
C SER A 29 -5.49 -15.04 3.69
N LYS A 30 -5.82 -16.03 4.53
CA LYS A 30 -4.86 -17.05 4.98
C LYS A 30 -4.40 -17.91 3.82
N ASN A 31 -3.13 -18.26 3.82
CA ASN A 31 -2.58 -19.28 2.94
C ASN A 31 -3.00 -20.70 3.40
N GLN A 32 -2.54 -21.73 2.66
CA GLN A 32 -2.84 -23.13 2.95
C GLN A 32 -2.39 -23.59 4.36
N SER A 33 -1.40 -22.92 4.95
CA SER A 33 -0.92 -23.18 6.32
C SER A 33 -1.65 -22.37 7.39
N GLY A 34 -2.71 -21.64 7.04
CA GLY A 34 -3.46 -20.79 7.97
C GLY A 34 -2.76 -19.49 8.36
N LYS A 35 -1.71 -19.08 7.63
CA LYS A 35 -0.88 -17.90 7.92
C LYS A 35 -1.19 -16.75 6.97
N ILE A 36 -0.93 -15.52 7.42
CA ILE A 36 -1.05 -14.28 6.64
C ILE A 36 0.28 -13.55 6.59
N LEU A 37 0.46 -12.64 5.63
CA LEU A 37 1.60 -11.72 5.63
C LEU A 37 1.50 -10.79 6.85
N CYS A 38 2.64 -10.52 7.50
CA CYS A 38 2.66 -9.66 8.67
C CYS A 38 2.95 -8.21 8.27
N PRO A 39 2.00 -7.27 8.45
CA PRO A 39 2.19 -5.85 8.12
C PRO A 39 2.89 -5.05 9.22
N CYS A 40 3.50 -5.69 10.22
CA CYS A 40 4.22 -4.95 11.26
C CYS A 40 5.47 -4.23 10.67
N LYS A 41 5.97 -3.21 11.36
CA LYS A 41 7.13 -2.41 10.90
C LYS A 41 8.40 -3.24 10.66
N SER A 42 8.57 -4.35 11.36
CA SER A 42 9.74 -5.22 11.21
C SER A 42 9.58 -6.18 10.01
N CYS A 43 8.38 -6.75 9.83
CA CYS A 43 8.11 -7.73 8.78
C CYS A 43 7.85 -7.07 7.42
N ILE A 44 7.11 -5.96 7.37
CA ILE A 44 6.79 -5.19 6.16
C ILE A 44 6.16 -6.07 5.08
N ASN A 45 5.20 -6.92 5.46
CA ASN A 45 4.55 -7.89 4.57
C ASN A 45 5.50 -8.86 3.84
N ARG A 46 6.68 -9.16 4.40
CA ARG A 46 7.63 -10.13 3.82
C ARG A 46 7.49 -11.54 4.35
N TYR A 47 6.99 -11.69 5.58
CA TYR A 47 6.96 -12.97 6.28
C TYR A 47 5.55 -13.40 6.64
N PHE A 48 5.28 -14.70 6.47
CA PHE A 48 4.02 -15.33 6.85
C PHE A 48 4.02 -15.75 8.31
N HIS A 49 3.01 -15.34 9.05
CA HIS A 49 2.84 -15.62 10.47
C HIS A 49 1.39 -16.01 10.78
N SER A 50 1.16 -16.67 11.91
CA SER A 50 -0.20 -16.93 12.38
C SER A 50 -0.89 -15.61 12.75
N ILE A 51 -2.23 -15.56 12.73
CA ILE A 51 -2.97 -14.35 13.16
C ILE A 51 -2.56 -13.91 14.56
N LYS A 52 -2.31 -14.88 15.46
CA LYS A 52 -1.85 -14.61 16.83
C LYS A 52 -0.51 -13.88 16.83
N ASP A 53 0.47 -14.41 16.11
CA ASP A 53 1.81 -13.81 16.04
C ASP A 53 1.75 -12.44 15.33
N VAL A 54 0.92 -12.30 14.30
CA VAL A 54 0.72 -11.02 13.61
C VAL A 54 0.15 -9.96 14.56
N LYS A 55 -0.86 -10.33 15.36
CA LYS A 55 -1.40 -9.44 16.40
C LYS A 55 -0.30 -9.00 17.35
N GLU A 56 0.46 -9.94 17.91
CA GLU A 56 1.55 -9.65 18.84
C GLU A 56 2.61 -8.74 18.21
N HIS A 57 3.06 -9.05 17.00
CA HIS A 57 4.03 -8.25 16.27
C HIS A 57 3.52 -6.84 15.99
N ILE A 58 2.25 -6.66 15.62
CA ILE A 58 1.69 -5.32 15.38
C ILE A 58 1.59 -4.54 16.69
N MET A 59 1.20 -5.16 17.80
CA MET A 59 1.13 -4.48 19.09
C MET A 59 2.54 -4.07 19.58
N THR A 60 3.52 -4.95 19.46
CA THR A 60 4.89 -4.75 19.96
C THR A 60 5.75 -3.87 19.05
N ASN A 61 5.67 -4.03 17.73
CA ASN A 61 6.51 -3.30 16.76
C ASN A 61 5.78 -2.15 16.07
N GLY A 62 4.44 -2.14 16.12
CA GLY A 62 3.60 -1.25 15.33
C GLY A 62 3.33 -1.77 13.93
N PHE A 63 2.24 -1.27 13.36
CA PHE A 63 1.81 -1.47 11.99
C PHE A 63 2.65 -0.60 11.05
N PHE A 64 2.97 -1.11 9.87
CA PHE A 64 3.69 -0.35 8.85
C PHE A 64 2.77 0.73 8.28
N THR A 65 3.03 1.98 8.65
CA THR A 65 2.16 3.12 8.34
C THR A 65 2.04 3.44 6.85
N GLY A 66 2.98 2.96 6.01
CA GLY A 66 2.87 3.03 4.55
C GLY A 66 1.90 2.01 3.95
N TYR A 67 1.43 1.03 4.72
CA TYR A 67 0.54 -0.04 4.28
C TYR A 67 -0.93 0.30 4.51
N VAL A 68 -1.39 1.38 3.89
CA VAL A 68 -2.79 1.85 4.01
C VAL A 68 -3.75 1.17 3.03
N ILE A 69 -3.24 0.39 2.07
CA ILE A 69 -4.03 -0.42 1.14
C ILE A 69 -3.68 -1.87 1.40
N TRP A 70 -4.64 -2.68 1.81
CA TRP A 70 -4.44 -4.06 2.22
C TRP A 70 -4.54 -5.02 1.03
N ASN A 71 -3.93 -4.66 -0.10
CA ASN A 71 -3.98 -5.44 -1.35
C ASN A 71 -3.43 -6.86 -1.20
N GLN A 72 -2.32 -7.03 -0.47
CA GLN A 72 -1.77 -8.34 -0.08
C GLN A 72 -2.72 -9.18 0.80
N HIS A 73 -3.80 -8.57 1.29
CA HIS A 73 -4.83 -9.22 2.11
C HIS A 73 -6.24 -9.14 1.47
N GLY A 74 -6.32 -8.89 0.16
CA GLY A 74 -7.57 -8.92 -0.59
C GLY A 74 -8.45 -7.68 -0.41
N GLU A 75 -7.85 -6.53 -0.12
CA GLU A 75 -8.52 -5.25 -0.36
C GLU A 75 -8.35 -4.83 -1.81
N ASP A 76 -9.46 -4.80 -2.54
CA ASP A 76 -9.52 -4.19 -3.85
C ASP A 76 -9.58 -2.67 -3.70
N HIS A 77 -8.61 -1.99 -4.28
CA HIS A 77 -8.63 -0.54 -4.37
C HIS A 77 -9.21 -0.14 -5.72
N GLN A 78 -10.55 -0.16 -5.81
CA GLN A 78 -11.25 0.53 -6.89
C GLN A 78 -11.32 1.99 -6.50
N VAL A 79 -10.39 2.80 -6.99
CA VAL A 79 -10.64 4.24 -7.07
C VAL A 79 -11.68 4.39 -8.15
N GLU A 80 -12.89 4.83 -7.79
CA GLU A 80 -13.85 5.34 -8.76
C GLU A 80 -13.28 6.65 -9.33
N ASP A 81 -12.36 6.51 -10.27
CA ASP A 81 -11.85 7.60 -11.10
C ASP A 81 -12.71 7.61 -12.36
N VAL A 82 -13.82 8.35 -12.30
CA VAL A 82 -14.66 8.65 -13.46
C VAL A 82 -13.85 9.60 -14.35
N GLY A 83 -13.06 9.08 -15.30
CA GLY A 83 -12.64 9.95 -16.41
C GLY A 83 -11.46 9.57 -17.31
N ALA A 84 -10.55 8.65 -16.97
CA ALA A 84 -9.46 8.33 -17.89
C ALA A 84 -8.96 6.89 -17.77
N GLU A 85 -9.15 6.11 -18.84
CA GLU A 85 -8.42 4.86 -19.03
C GLU A 85 -6.90 5.13 -18.94
N PHE A 86 -6.15 4.22 -18.32
CA PHE A 86 -4.70 4.39 -18.19
C PHE A 86 -4.01 4.47 -19.57
N TYR A 87 -4.47 3.64 -20.50
CA TYR A 87 -4.24 3.69 -21.94
C TYR A 87 -5.45 3.03 -22.62
N PRO A 88 -5.68 3.24 -23.93
CA PRO A 88 -6.84 2.69 -24.63
C PRO A 88 -7.00 1.18 -24.41
N GLY A 89 -8.14 0.77 -23.86
CA GLY A 89 -8.47 -0.64 -23.58
C GLY A 89 -7.98 -1.16 -22.22
N CYS A 90 -7.34 -0.34 -21.39
CA CYS A 90 -6.93 -0.74 -20.04
C CYS A 90 -8.13 -0.71 -19.06
N LYS A 91 -8.84 -1.84 -18.97
CA LYS A 91 -10.03 -1.98 -18.10
C LYS A 91 -9.72 -2.22 -16.62
N ARG A 92 -8.49 -2.66 -16.32
CA ARG A 92 -8.10 -3.13 -14.98
C ARG A 92 -7.52 -2.04 -14.10
N PHE A 93 -6.89 -1.02 -14.70
CA PHE A 93 -6.24 0.05 -13.96
C PHE A 93 -6.62 1.41 -14.55
N SER A 94 -7.01 2.34 -13.69
CA SER A 94 -6.85 3.77 -13.97
C SER A 94 -5.39 4.18 -13.77
N LYS A 95 -5.00 5.33 -14.33
CA LYS A 95 -3.66 5.89 -14.13
C LYS A 95 -3.30 6.03 -12.64
N LEU A 96 -4.22 6.56 -11.84
CA LEU A 96 -4.01 6.74 -10.40
C LEU A 96 -3.85 5.40 -9.69
N SER A 97 -4.73 4.43 -9.97
CA SER A 97 -4.65 3.10 -9.36
C SER A 97 -3.30 2.42 -9.71
N PHE A 98 -2.83 2.52 -10.95
CA PHE A 98 -1.56 1.93 -11.37
C PHE A 98 -0.36 2.55 -10.62
N ILE A 99 -0.28 3.88 -10.57
CA ILE A 99 0.79 4.61 -9.86
C ILE A 99 0.80 4.26 -8.38
N LEU A 100 -0.37 4.16 -7.76
CA LEU A 100 -0.51 3.84 -6.36
C LEU A 100 -0.03 2.41 -6.06
N HIS A 101 -0.38 1.43 -6.91
CA HIS A 101 0.12 0.07 -6.79
C HIS A 101 1.64 0.00 -6.94
N LEU A 102 2.22 0.70 -7.91
CA LEU A 102 3.68 0.77 -8.09
C LEU A 102 4.38 1.41 -6.89
N PHE A 103 3.88 2.54 -6.42
CA PHE A 103 4.46 3.24 -5.27
C PHE A 103 4.31 2.42 -3.98
N HIS A 104 3.23 1.68 -3.85
CA HIS A 104 3.04 0.74 -2.77
C HIS A 104 4.08 -0.40 -2.82
N LEU A 105 4.32 -1.00 -3.99
CA LEU A 105 5.37 -2.00 -4.19
C LEU A 105 6.74 -1.45 -3.82
N LYS A 106 7.05 -0.21 -4.20
CA LYS A 106 8.27 0.49 -3.80
C LYS A 106 8.41 0.55 -2.29
N CYS A 107 7.38 1.00 -1.57
CA CYS A 107 7.39 1.12 -0.12
C CYS A 107 7.53 -0.25 0.57
N LEU A 108 6.79 -1.26 0.13
CA LEU A 108 6.86 -2.61 0.68
C LEU A 108 8.25 -3.23 0.52
N ASN A 109 8.83 -3.08 -0.67
CA ASN A 109 10.12 -3.69 -0.99
C ASN A 109 11.30 -2.77 -0.68
N SER A 110 11.07 -1.64 0.01
CA SER A 110 12.10 -0.67 0.39
C SER A 110 12.97 -0.22 -0.79
N TRP A 111 12.38 -0.11 -1.98
CA TRP A 111 13.12 0.28 -3.18
C TRP A 111 13.63 1.71 -3.04
N THR A 112 14.89 1.94 -3.43
CA THR A 112 15.49 3.27 -3.44
C THR A 112 14.70 4.19 -4.37
N ALA A 113 14.65 5.51 -4.07
CA ALA A 113 14.04 6.51 -4.94
C ALA A 113 14.57 6.39 -6.37
N ARG A 114 15.89 6.33 -6.52
CA ARG A 114 16.58 6.16 -7.79
C ARG A 114 16.13 4.92 -8.58
N SER A 115 16.12 3.74 -7.95
CA SER A 115 15.70 2.51 -8.66
C SER A 115 14.24 2.55 -9.09
N PHE A 116 13.37 3.23 -8.32
CA PHE A 116 11.97 3.39 -8.70
C PHE A 116 11.81 4.40 -9.84
N ASP A 117 12.56 5.49 -9.82
CA ASP A 117 12.56 6.48 -10.91
C ASP A 117 13.02 5.84 -12.22
N MET A 118 14.08 5.02 -12.18
CA MET A 118 14.54 4.23 -13.34
C MET A 118 13.46 3.27 -13.86
N LEU A 119 12.68 2.63 -12.98
CA LEU A 119 11.55 1.80 -13.42
C LEU A 119 10.47 2.64 -14.09
N LEU A 120 10.13 3.81 -13.54
CA LEU A 120 9.11 4.68 -14.12
C LEU A 120 9.49 5.13 -15.54
N GLU A 121 10.76 5.45 -15.78
CA GLU A 121 11.28 5.77 -17.11
C GLU A 121 11.08 4.60 -18.09
N ILE A 122 11.48 3.38 -17.72
CA ILE A 122 11.29 2.19 -18.55
C ILE A 122 9.80 1.95 -18.84
N LEU A 123 8.93 2.13 -17.86
CA LEU A 123 7.49 1.93 -18.03
C LEU A 123 6.88 2.96 -18.98
N ILE A 124 7.33 4.22 -18.93
CA ILE A 124 6.89 5.27 -19.87
C ILE A 124 7.25 4.88 -21.31
N GLU A 125 8.44 4.33 -21.53
CA GLU A 125 8.88 3.87 -22.85
C GLU A 125 8.13 2.61 -23.31
N ALA A 126 7.76 1.73 -22.38
CA ALA A 126 7.11 0.45 -22.70
C ALA A 126 5.61 0.59 -23.03
N PHE A 127 4.94 1.65 -22.57
CA PHE A 127 3.51 1.83 -22.78
C PHE A 127 3.19 2.62 -24.05
N PRO A 128 2.03 2.36 -24.69
CA PRO A 128 1.63 3.06 -25.92
C PRO A 128 1.47 4.58 -25.70
N GLU A 129 1.58 5.33 -26.80
CA GLU A 129 1.38 6.78 -26.81
C GLU A 129 0.05 7.14 -26.13
N GLY A 130 0.11 7.96 -25.08
CA GLY A 130 -1.05 8.36 -24.28
C GLY A 130 -0.89 8.18 -22.78
N THR A 131 0.07 7.38 -22.31
CA THR A 131 0.34 7.30 -20.86
C THR A 131 1.11 8.53 -20.37
N SER A 132 0.55 9.24 -19.40
CA SER A 132 1.17 10.40 -18.77
C SER A 132 1.73 10.05 -17.38
N LEU A 133 2.43 8.92 -17.26
CA LEU A 133 3.01 8.51 -15.98
C LEU A 133 4.01 9.55 -15.44
N PRO A 134 4.04 9.78 -14.12
CA PRO A 134 5.09 10.53 -13.48
C PRO A 134 6.46 9.89 -13.73
N LYS A 135 7.49 10.71 -13.95
CA LYS A 135 8.87 10.24 -14.15
C LYS A 135 9.60 10.01 -12.85
N THR A 136 9.13 10.61 -11.76
CA THR A 136 9.85 10.60 -10.49
C THR A 136 8.97 10.25 -9.30
N THR A 137 9.60 9.70 -8.27
CA THR A 137 9.05 9.44 -6.94
C THR A 137 8.44 10.71 -6.33
N TYR A 138 9.01 11.89 -6.62
CA TYR A 138 8.49 13.16 -6.15
C TYR A 138 7.15 13.50 -6.80
N GLU A 139 7.05 13.38 -8.13
CA GLU A 139 5.81 13.62 -8.87
C GLU A 139 4.72 12.62 -8.47
N VAL A 140 5.07 11.35 -8.26
CA VAL A 140 4.15 10.34 -7.70
C VAL A 140 3.61 10.79 -6.34
N LYS A 141 4.48 11.21 -5.41
CA LYS A 141 4.05 11.70 -4.08
C LYS A 141 3.20 12.97 -4.19
N LYS A 142 3.49 13.86 -5.13
CA LYS A 142 2.69 15.08 -5.38
C LYS A 142 1.30 14.72 -5.90
N LEU A 143 1.21 13.77 -6.82
CA LEU A 143 -0.06 13.24 -7.33
C LEU A 143 -0.88 12.64 -6.20
N MET A 144 -0.30 11.74 -5.40
CA MET A 144 -0.99 11.11 -4.26
C MET A 144 -1.50 12.15 -3.25
N LYS A 145 -0.73 13.20 -2.97
CA LYS A 145 -1.17 14.30 -2.09
C LYS A 145 -2.34 15.10 -2.67
N ALA A 146 -2.38 15.31 -3.98
CA ALA A 146 -3.47 16.03 -4.63
C ALA A 146 -4.82 15.28 -4.54
N PHE A 147 -4.77 13.95 -4.43
CA PHE A 147 -5.95 13.10 -4.24
C PHE A 147 -6.27 12.82 -2.75
N ASP A 148 -5.73 13.61 -1.83
CA ASP A 148 -5.92 13.46 -0.37
C ASP A 148 -5.54 12.06 0.17
N LEU A 149 -4.71 11.31 -0.57
CA LEU A 149 -4.19 10.01 -0.17
C LEU A 149 -2.99 10.22 0.76
N GLY A 150 -3.29 10.64 1.99
CA GLY A 150 -2.38 11.05 3.05
C GLY A 150 -1.07 10.27 3.12
N TYR A 151 -0.02 10.82 2.48
CA TYR A 151 1.36 10.36 2.63
C TYR A 151 2.11 11.35 3.52
N THR A 152 2.17 11.06 4.82
CA THR A 152 3.06 11.78 5.74
C THR A 152 4.49 11.25 5.57
N LYS A 153 5.43 12.18 5.29
CA LYS A 153 6.86 11.87 5.23
C LYS A 153 7.31 11.46 6.63
N ILE A 154 7.81 10.24 6.79
CA ILE A 154 8.57 9.86 7.98
C ILE A 154 10.02 10.17 7.65
N HIS A 155 10.56 11.21 8.27
CA HIS A 155 12.00 11.44 8.30
C HIS A 155 12.63 10.36 9.18
N ALA A 156 13.70 9.75 8.69
CA ALA A 156 14.53 8.80 9.45
C ALA A 156 15.35 9.54 10.50
#